data_AF-A0A938CTX2-F1
#
_entry.id   AF-A0A938CTX2-F1
#
_cell.length_a   1.000
_cell.length_b   1.000
_cell.length_c   1.000
_cell.angle_alpha   90.00
_cell.angle_beta   90.00
_cell.angle_gamma   90.00
#
_symmetry.space_group_name_H-M   'P 1'
#
loop_
_entity.id
_entity.type
_entity.pdbx_description
1 polymer ?
#
loop_
_entity_poly.entity_id
_entity_poly.type
_entity_poly.pdbx_seq_one_letter_code
_entity_poly.pdbx_strand_id
1 'polypeptide(L)'
;MGEAGMSAERRILIWVAILAAIVVVLHVLSEVLLPFVVGAAVAYFLDPAAVRLERRGWSRTLATSVISAAFFLIVGAAILLLVPVLQAQIVEFATHLPGYIDRGWAVVQGALMEIQGRIAPEDFDRLRAALGSQAGGALSWLGELLKGFVSGGLALFNLLSLVFLTPLVTFYLLRDWPKVTSRIESWLPRADAKAILTVLSEIDAALAGFARGQALVCLTMGILYAAALSLAGLQFGLLVG
;
A
#
# COMPACT_ATOMS: atom_id res chain seq x y z
N MET A 1 -32.87 -45.18 -20.60
CA MET A 1 -32.22 -44.05 -21.31
C MET A 1 -31.09 -43.59 -20.42
N GLY A 2 -29.86 -44.00 -20.76
CA GLY A 2 -28.69 -43.88 -19.88
C GLY A 2 -28.13 -42.47 -19.85
N GLU A 3 -28.02 -41.89 -18.66
CA GLU A 3 -27.22 -40.70 -18.41
C GLU A 3 -25.75 -41.07 -18.62
N ALA A 4 -25.18 -40.66 -19.75
CA ALA A 4 -23.74 -40.71 -19.98
C ALA A 4 -23.07 -39.67 -19.06
N GLY A 5 -22.79 -40.07 -17.81
CA GLY A 5 -22.00 -39.28 -16.88
C GLY A 5 -20.65 -38.93 -17.50
N MET A 6 -20.37 -37.64 -17.65
CA MET A 6 -19.05 -37.18 -18.11
C MET A 6 -17.96 -37.81 -17.24
N SER A 7 -16.94 -38.43 -17.86
CA SER A 7 -15.81 -39.00 -17.12
C SER A 7 -15.17 -37.91 -16.24
N ALA A 8 -14.71 -38.31 -15.05
CA ALA A 8 -14.08 -37.38 -14.09
C ALA A 8 -12.95 -36.57 -14.73
N GLU A 9 -12.18 -37.18 -15.63
CA GLU A 9 -11.12 -36.53 -16.42
C GLU A 9 -11.64 -35.38 -17.28
N ARG A 10 -12.79 -35.56 -17.96
CA ARG A 10 -13.38 -34.52 -18.81
C ARG A 10 -13.91 -33.36 -17.98
N ARG A 11 -14.47 -33.63 -16.80
CA ARG A 11 -14.84 -32.59 -15.82
C ARG A 11 -13.63 -31.81 -15.34
N ILE A 12 -12.55 -32.49 -14.96
CA ILE A 12 -11.32 -31.85 -14.48
C ILE A 12 -10.72 -30.98 -15.60
N LEU A 13 -10.61 -31.49 -16.83
CA LEU A 13 -10.10 -30.72 -17.97
C LEU A 13 -10.92 -29.46 -18.25
N ILE A 14 -12.25 -29.54 -18.15
CA ILE A 14 -13.13 -28.37 -18.32
C ILE A 14 -12.87 -27.35 -17.20
N TRP A 15 -12.81 -27.79 -15.94
CA TRP A 15 -12.53 -26.89 -14.81
C TRP A 15 -11.15 -26.24 -14.90
N VAL A 16 -10.13 -26.99 -15.31
CA VAL A 16 -8.78 -26.46 -15.52
C VAL A 16 -8.77 -25.46 -16.68
N ALA A 17 -9.46 -25.74 -17.79
CA ALA A 17 -9.57 -24.81 -18.91
C ALA A 17 -10.30 -23.52 -18.52
N ILE A 18 -11.39 -23.62 -17.75
CA ILE A 18 -12.11 -22.46 -17.21
C ILE A 18 -11.21 -21.65 -16.29
N LEU A 19 -10.49 -22.32 -15.37
CA LEU A 19 -9.57 -21.65 -14.46
C LEU A 19 -8.45 -20.93 -15.22
N ALA A 20 -7.83 -21.58 -16.20
CA ALA A 20 -6.80 -20.98 -17.04
C ALA A 20 -7.33 -19.77 -17.82
N ALA A 21 -8.53 -19.87 -18.40
CA ALA A 21 -9.18 -18.75 -19.08
C ALA A 21 -9.45 -17.58 -18.14
N ILE A 22 -9.93 -17.84 -16.92
CA ILE A 22 -10.13 -16.81 -15.89
C ILE A 22 -8.80 -16.15 -15.52
N VAL A 23 -7.74 -16.93 -15.30
CA VAL A 23 -6.41 -16.39 -14.96
C VAL A 23 -5.87 -15.50 -16.09
N VAL A 24 -6.00 -15.93 -17.34
CA VAL A 24 -5.57 -15.12 -18.50
C VAL A 24 -6.39 -13.83 -18.60
N VAL A 25 -7.71 -13.91 -18.48
CA VAL A 25 -8.58 -12.71 -18.49
C VAL A 25 -8.22 -11.77 -17.35
N LEU A 26 -8.05 -12.28 -16.13
CA LEU A 26 -7.64 -11.48 -14.97
C LEU A 26 -6.27 -10.85 -15.16
N HIS A 27 -5.33 -11.55 -15.80
CA HIS A 27 -4.00 -11.02 -16.08
C HIS A 27 -4.07 -9.87 -17.10
N VAL A 28 -4.79 -10.06 -18.20
CA VAL A 28 -4.97 -9.04 -19.25
C VAL A 28 -5.74 -7.82 -18.74
N LEU A 29 -6.76 -8.03 -17.89
CA LEU A 29 -7.57 -6.94 -17.34
C LEU A 29 -7.01 -6.36 -16.03
N SER A 30 -5.91 -6.89 -15.49
CA SER A 30 -5.42 -6.54 -14.15
C SER A 30 -5.26 -5.04 -13.94
N GLU A 31 -4.67 -4.33 -14.91
CA GLU A 31 -4.47 -2.88 -14.87
C GLU A 31 -5.79 -2.09 -14.83
N VAL A 32 -6.81 -2.56 -15.56
CA VAL A 32 -8.14 -1.94 -15.59
C VAL A 32 -8.97 -2.34 -14.37
N LEU A 33 -8.69 -3.50 -13.76
CA LEU A 33 -9.38 -3.99 -12.57
C LEU A 33 -8.93 -3.27 -11.30
N LEU A 34 -7.70 -2.74 -11.25
CA LEU A 34 -7.13 -2.12 -10.06
C LEU A 34 -8.04 -1.06 -9.42
N PRO A 35 -8.56 -0.05 -10.15
CA PRO A 35 -9.49 0.94 -9.59
C PRO A 35 -10.78 0.31 -9.04
N PHE A 36 -11.25 -0.80 -9.64
CA PHE A 36 -12.44 -1.51 -9.19
C PHE A 36 -12.19 -2.28 -7.89
N VAL A 37 -11.06 -2.99 -7.81
CA VAL A 37 -10.68 -3.74 -6.60
C VAL A 37 -10.42 -2.79 -5.44
N VAL A 38 -9.66 -1.72 -5.67
CA VAL A 38 -9.41 -0.69 -4.66
C VAL A 38 -10.72 -0.02 -4.26
N GLY A 39 -11.56 0.36 -5.23
CA GLY A 39 -12.83 0.99 -4.94
C GLY A 39 -13.80 0.08 -4.19
N ALA A 40 -13.79 -1.23 -4.47
CA ALA A 40 -14.57 -2.22 -3.72
C ALA A 40 -14.06 -2.37 -2.27
N ALA A 41 -12.75 -2.41 -2.08
CA ALA A 41 -12.15 -2.47 -0.74
C ALA A 41 -12.47 -1.21 0.09
N VAL A 42 -12.37 -0.03 -0.53
CA VAL A 42 -12.75 1.24 0.11
C VAL A 42 -14.26 1.27 0.40
N ALA A 43 -15.11 0.88 -0.55
CA ALA A 43 -16.55 0.83 -0.36
C ALA A 43 -16.93 -0.09 0.81
N TYR A 44 -16.34 -1.29 0.87
CA TYR A 44 -16.53 -2.21 1.98
C TYR A 44 -16.12 -1.59 3.33
N PHE A 45 -14.99 -0.88 3.37
CA PHE A 45 -14.52 -0.23 4.60
C PHE A 45 -15.42 0.95 5.03
N LEU A 46 -15.99 1.67 4.06
CA LEU A 46 -16.86 2.82 4.31
C LEU A 46 -18.32 2.44 4.56
N ASP A 47 -18.77 1.24 4.18
CA ASP A 47 -20.15 0.78 4.35
C ASP A 47 -20.66 0.85 5.81
N PRO A 48 -19.90 0.41 6.83
CA PRO A 48 -20.31 0.58 8.23
C PRO A 48 -20.56 2.04 8.62
N ALA A 49 -19.84 3.00 8.02
CA ALA A 49 -20.04 4.42 8.27
C ALA A 49 -21.30 4.95 7.55
N ALA A 50 -21.56 4.52 6.31
CA ALA A 50 -22.77 4.86 5.58
C ALA A 50 -24.03 4.30 6.27
N VAL A 51 -24.00 3.03 6.68
CA VAL A 51 -25.10 2.39 7.41
C VAL A 51 -25.38 3.08 8.75
N ARG A 52 -24.34 3.55 9.46
CA ARG A 52 -24.54 4.36 10.69
C ARG A 52 -25.27 5.67 10.42
N LEU A 53 -25.06 6.30 9.26
CA LEU A 53 -25.75 7.52 8.86
C LEU A 53 -27.20 7.24 8.42
N GLU A 54 -27.43 6.14 7.71
CA GLU A 54 -28.78 5.68 7.36
C GLU A 54 -29.64 5.40 8.59
N ARG A 55 -29.07 4.77 9.63
CA ARG A 55 -29.76 4.56 10.91
C ARG A 55 -30.15 5.87 11.61
N ARG A 56 -29.54 7.00 11.25
CA ARG A 56 -29.92 8.35 11.72
C ARG A 56 -30.98 9.03 10.83
N GLY A 57 -31.52 8.34 9.84
CA GLY A 57 -32.60 8.83 8.97
C GLY A 57 -32.15 9.41 7.63
N TRP A 58 -30.87 9.31 7.27
CA TRP A 58 -30.38 9.76 5.97
C TRP A 58 -30.77 8.76 4.87
N SER A 59 -31.09 9.25 3.66
CA SER A 59 -31.28 8.36 2.52
C SER A 59 -29.95 7.71 2.10
N ARG A 60 -30.00 6.46 1.59
CA ARG A 60 -28.80 5.70 1.17
C ARG A 60 -27.88 6.51 0.27
N THR A 61 -28.46 7.22 -0.71
CA THR A 61 -27.70 8.06 -1.64
C THR A 61 -27.01 9.21 -0.93
N LEU A 62 -27.71 9.93 -0.02
CA LEU A 62 -27.10 11.04 0.72
C LEU A 62 -25.99 10.55 1.66
N ALA A 63 -26.23 9.46 2.39
CA ALA A 63 -25.22 8.86 3.26
C ALA A 63 -23.97 8.46 2.48
N THR A 64 -24.15 7.76 1.35
CA THR A 64 -23.05 7.34 0.47
C THR A 64 -22.30 8.54 -0.10
N SER A 65 -23.01 9.55 -0.61
CA SER A 65 -22.39 10.75 -1.19
C SER A 65 -21.54 11.49 -0.16
N VAL A 66 -22.07 11.73 1.04
CA VAL A 66 -21.34 12.48 2.08
C VAL A 66 -20.13 11.71 2.59
N ILE A 67 -20.29 10.41 2.88
CA ILE A 67 -19.17 9.59 3.38
C ILE A 67 -18.08 9.45 2.31
N SER A 68 -18.45 9.18 1.06
CA SER A 68 -17.47 9.07 -0.04
C SER A 68 -16.77 10.40 -0.29
N ALA A 69 -17.53 11.50 -0.37
CA ALA A 69 -16.96 12.84 -0.59
C ALA A 69 -16.03 13.24 0.56
N ALA A 70 -16.43 13.02 1.82
CA ALA A 70 -15.58 13.32 2.97
C ALA A 70 -14.30 12.47 2.95
N PHE A 71 -14.40 11.17 2.67
CA PHE A 71 -13.24 10.28 2.58
C PHE A 71 -12.25 10.73 1.51
N PHE A 72 -12.71 10.92 0.26
CA PHE A 72 -11.82 11.33 -0.83
C PHE A 72 -11.32 12.76 -0.68
N LEU A 73 -12.07 13.64 -0.03
CA LEU A 73 -11.59 14.98 0.30
C LEU A 73 -10.48 14.93 1.36
N ILE A 74 -10.64 14.12 2.41
CA ILE A 74 -9.59 13.93 3.44
C ILE A 74 -8.35 13.29 2.82
N VAL A 75 -8.51 12.20 2.06
CA VAL A 75 -7.38 11.51 1.41
C VAL A 75 -6.73 12.41 0.36
N GLY A 76 -7.51 13.09 -0.46
CA GLY A 76 -7.01 14.02 -1.47
C GLY A 76 -6.26 15.19 -0.84
N ALA A 77 -6.79 15.79 0.23
CA ALA A 77 -6.11 16.83 0.99
C ALA A 77 -4.82 16.30 1.65
N ALA A 78 -4.86 15.10 2.23
CA ALA A 78 -3.68 14.46 2.80
C ALA A 78 -2.60 14.27 1.74
N ILE A 79 -2.93 13.72 0.56
CA ILE A 79 -1.97 13.56 -0.55
C ILE A 79 -1.44 14.92 -1.00
N LEU A 80 -2.31 15.91 -1.21
CA LEU A 80 -1.92 17.24 -1.68
C LEU A 80 -0.98 17.97 -0.70
N LEU A 81 -1.13 17.73 0.61
CA LEU A 81 -0.31 18.33 1.65
C LEU A 81 0.96 17.51 1.96
N LEU A 82 0.86 16.17 2.05
CA LEU A 82 1.98 15.30 2.40
C LEU A 82 2.97 15.16 1.25
N VAL A 83 2.50 14.93 0.00
CA VAL A 83 3.41 14.69 -1.13
C VAL A 83 4.46 15.78 -1.31
N PRO A 84 4.13 17.10 -1.31
CA PRO A 84 5.15 18.13 -1.43
C PRO A 84 6.09 18.18 -0.22
N VAL A 85 5.58 17.92 0.99
CA VAL A 85 6.40 17.88 2.22
C VAL A 85 7.38 16.72 2.17
N LEU A 86 6.92 15.53 1.79
CA LEU A 86 7.74 14.35 1.60
C LEU A 86 8.78 14.58 0.49
N GLN A 87 8.37 15.18 -0.63
CA GLN A 87 9.28 15.54 -1.71
C GLN A 87 10.38 16.49 -1.23
N ALA A 88 10.04 17.54 -0.48
CA ALA A 88 11.01 18.46 0.09
C ALA A 88 11.97 17.74 1.04
N GLN A 89 11.46 16.86 1.91
CA GLN A 89 12.27 16.09 2.85
C GLN A 89 13.17 15.06 2.15
N ILE A 90 12.74 14.44 1.05
CA ILE A 90 13.58 13.54 0.25
C ILE A 90 14.74 14.32 -0.38
N VAL A 91 14.44 15.48 -0.97
CA VAL A 91 15.46 16.34 -1.61
C VAL A 91 16.44 16.85 -0.56
N GLU A 92 15.95 17.30 0.59
CA GLU A 92 16.78 17.77 1.71
C GLU A 92 17.62 16.63 2.32
N PHE A 93 17.05 15.43 2.49
CA PHE A 93 17.81 14.26 2.92
C PHE A 93 18.95 13.96 1.94
N ALA A 94 18.65 13.97 0.64
CA ALA A 94 19.62 13.71 -0.40
C ALA A 94 20.77 14.73 -0.43
N THR A 95 20.49 16.03 -0.21
CA THR A 95 21.52 17.07 -0.18
C THR A 95 22.38 17.01 1.08
N HIS A 96 21.81 16.61 2.22
CA HIS A 96 22.54 16.47 3.48
C HIS A 96 23.24 15.11 3.64
N LEU A 97 22.88 14.10 2.84
CA LEU A 97 23.42 12.75 2.91
C LEU A 97 24.95 12.66 2.76
N PRO A 98 25.61 13.36 1.82
CA PRO A 98 27.07 13.37 1.75
C PRO A 98 27.70 13.83 3.06
N GLY A 99 27.15 14.87 3.68
CA GLY A 99 27.64 15.38 4.98
C GLY A 99 27.36 14.44 6.16
N TYR A 100 26.33 13.59 6.11
CA TYR A 100 26.14 12.51 7.09
C TYR A 100 27.15 11.37 6.87
N ILE A 101 27.41 11.02 5.62
CA ILE A 101 28.44 10.04 5.25
C ILE A 101 29.82 10.53 5.70
N ASP A 102 30.16 11.79 5.45
CA ASP A 102 31.45 12.38 5.86
C ASP A 102 31.63 12.37 7.39
N ARG A 103 30.57 12.65 8.15
CA ARG A 103 30.60 12.56 9.62
C ARG A 103 30.74 11.12 10.11
N GLY A 104 30.01 10.18 9.52
CA GLY A 104 30.18 8.75 9.80
C GLY A 104 31.58 8.27 9.45
N TRP A 105 32.11 8.73 8.32
CA TRP A 105 33.45 8.44 7.85
C TRP A 105 34.53 9.01 8.77
N ALA A 106 34.32 10.19 9.34
CA ALA A 106 35.22 10.77 10.34
C ALA A 106 35.28 9.93 11.63
N VAL A 107 34.14 9.40 12.10
CA VAL A 107 34.09 8.48 13.26
C VAL A 107 34.80 7.16 12.94
N VAL A 108 34.54 6.59 11.76
CA VAL A 108 35.21 5.38 11.29
C VAL A 108 36.72 5.60 11.15
N GLN A 109 37.15 6.72 10.58
CA GLN A 109 38.58 7.08 10.47
C GLN A 109 39.24 7.26 11.84
N GLY A 110 38.55 7.89 12.80
CA GLY A 110 39.05 8.00 14.17
C GLY A 110 39.27 6.63 14.82
N ALA A 111 38.30 5.72 14.67
CA ALA A 111 38.44 4.33 15.14
C ALA A 111 39.53 3.55 14.37
N LEU A 112 39.70 3.82 13.07
CA LEU A 112 40.74 3.20 12.25
C LEU A 112 42.15 3.68 12.62
N MET A 113 42.33 4.97 12.96
CA MET A 113 43.59 5.52 13.44
C MET A 113 44.02 4.90 14.77
N GLU A 114 43.06 4.56 15.64
CA GLU A 114 43.34 3.84 16.89
C GLU A 114 43.82 2.39 16.64
N ILE A 115 43.38 1.78 15.54
CA ILE A 115 43.78 0.44 15.08
C ILE A 115 45.05 0.47 14.21
N GLN A 116 45.40 1.61 13.62
CA GLN A 116 46.55 1.80 12.72
C GLN A 116 47.89 1.40 13.37
N GLY A 117 48.00 1.46 14.70
CA GLY A 117 49.17 0.96 15.43
C GLY A 117 49.31 -0.58 15.46
N ARG A 118 48.34 -1.34 14.95
CA ARG A 118 48.28 -2.82 15.02
C ARG A 118 48.26 -3.52 13.66
N ILE A 119 48.21 -2.78 12.54
CA ILE A 119 48.04 -3.35 11.19
C ILE A 119 49.11 -2.80 10.23
N ALA A 120 49.52 -3.61 9.24
CA ALA A 120 50.48 -3.22 8.21
C ALA A 120 49.95 -2.06 7.32
N PRO A 121 50.83 -1.14 6.84
CA PRO A 121 50.42 0.03 6.05
C PRO A 121 49.67 -0.31 4.75
N GLU A 122 50.04 -1.41 4.11
CA GLU A 122 49.47 -1.85 2.82
C GLU A 122 48.00 -2.29 2.94
N ASP A 123 47.63 -2.90 4.07
CA ASP A 123 46.25 -3.33 4.32
C ASP A 123 45.35 -2.14 4.71
N PHE A 124 45.93 -1.10 5.32
CA PHE A 124 45.23 0.13 5.66
C PHE A 124 44.82 0.92 4.41
N ASP A 125 45.73 1.04 3.43
CA ASP A 125 45.45 1.75 2.17
C ASP A 125 44.42 1.01 1.31
N ARG A 126 44.45 -0.33 1.28
CA ARG A 126 43.42 -1.15 0.61
C ARG A 126 42.05 -0.99 1.24
N LEU A 127 41.97 -1.00 2.57
CA LEU A 127 40.71 -0.81 3.30
C LEU A 127 40.11 0.58 3.05
N ARG A 128 40.96 1.62 3.06
CA ARG A 128 40.55 2.99 2.75
C ARG A 128 40.05 3.14 1.31
N ALA A 129 40.74 2.53 0.35
CA ALA A 129 40.35 2.58 -1.06
C ALA A 129 39.02 1.83 -1.32
N ALA A 130 38.84 0.64 -0.74
CA ALA A 130 37.61 -0.14 -0.87
C ALA A 130 36.40 0.62 -0.32
N LEU A 131 36.52 1.16 0.89
CA LEU A 131 35.43 1.92 1.51
C LEU A 131 35.11 3.24 0.78
N GLY A 132 36.12 3.94 0.26
CA GLY A 132 35.92 5.12 -0.58
C GLY A 132 35.19 4.83 -1.90
N SER A 133 35.53 3.72 -2.56
CA SER A 133 34.84 3.28 -3.78
C SER A 133 33.38 2.86 -3.53
N GLN A 134 33.10 2.24 -2.38
CA GLN A 134 31.74 1.87 -1.99
C GLN A 134 30.85 3.08 -1.68
N ALA A 135 31.41 4.12 -1.03
CA ALA A 135 30.70 5.37 -0.78
C ALA A 135 30.33 6.10 -2.07
N GLY A 136 31.24 6.13 -3.06
CA GLY A 136 30.98 6.72 -4.37
C GLY A 136 29.86 5.99 -5.14
N GLY A 137 29.85 4.67 -5.12
CA GLY A 137 28.79 3.85 -5.74
C GLY A 137 27.42 3.99 -5.06
N ALA A 138 27.40 4.15 -3.73
CA ALA A 138 26.18 4.43 -2.99
C ALA A 138 25.59 5.80 -3.38
N LEU A 139 26.44 6.83 -3.49
CA LEU A 139 26.04 8.18 -3.92
C LEU A 139 25.45 8.20 -5.33
N SER A 140 26.05 7.47 -6.28
CA SER A 140 25.54 7.41 -7.66
C SER A 140 24.19 6.70 -7.75
N TRP A 141 24.02 5.58 -7.02
CA TRP A 141 22.74 4.87 -6.95
C TRP A 141 21.63 5.74 -6.33
N LEU A 142 21.94 6.46 -5.25
CA LEU A 142 21.03 7.44 -4.65
C LEU A 142 20.65 8.56 -5.63
N GLY A 143 21.62 9.08 -6.39
CA GLY A 143 21.37 10.09 -7.43
C GLY A 143 20.42 9.61 -8.54
N GLU A 144 20.55 8.35 -8.97
CA GLU A 144 19.65 7.74 -9.96
C GLU A 144 18.25 7.52 -9.40
N LEU A 145 18.12 7.06 -8.16
CA LEU A 145 16.82 6.92 -7.49
C LEU A 145 16.09 8.26 -7.41
N LEU A 146 16.77 9.31 -6.96
CA LEU A 146 16.18 10.65 -6.83
C LEU A 146 15.70 11.20 -8.18
N LYS A 147 16.49 10.99 -9.24
CA LYS A 147 16.08 11.34 -10.61
C LYS A 147 14.85 10.54 -11.06
N GLY A 148 14.80 9.24 -10.75
CA GLY A 148 13.65 8.37 -11.01
C GLY A 148 12.36 8.85 -10.31
N PHE A 149 12.47 9.28 -9.05
CA PHE A 149 11.34 9.83 -8.28
C PHE A 149 10.83 11.16 -8.85
N VAL A 150 11.74 12.07 -9.27
CA VAL A 150 11.37 13.37 -9.84
C VAL A 150 10.85 13.26 -11.27
N SER A 151 11.33 12.28 -12.05
CA SER A 151 10.95 12.10 -13.46
C SER A 151 9.75 11.18 -13.70
N GLY A 152 9.08 10.71 -12.64
CA GLY A 152 7.96 9.76 -12.66
C GLY A 152 6.66 10.23 -13.32
N GLY A 153 6.70 11.05 -14.38
CA GLY A 153 5.53 11.52 -15.12
C GLY A 153 4.71 10.41 -15.78
N LEU A 154 5.30 9.24 -16.06
CA LEU A 154 4.60 8.04 -16.53
C LEU A 154 3.78 7.36 -15.41
N ALA A 155 4.28 7.37 -14.17
CA ALA A 155 3.52 6.89 -13.02
C ALA A 155 2.32 7.81 -12.72
N LEU A 156 2.47 9.11 -12.97
CA LEU A 156 1.42 10.11 -12.78
C LEU A 156 0.18 9.84 -13.65
N PHE A 157 0.34 9.33 -14.87
CA PHE A 157 -0.80 9.02 -15.75
C PHE A 157 -1.63 7.84 -15.24
N ASN A 158 -0.98 6.74 -14.82
CA ASN A 158 -1.68 5.62 -14.17
C ASN A 158 -2.29 6.01 -12.83
N LEU A 159 -1.61 6.86 -12.06
CA LEU A 159 -2.16 7.45 -10.83
C LEU A 159 -3.38 8.32 -11.10
N LEU A 160 -3.37 9.12 -12.18
CA LEU A 160 -4.53 9.93 -12.56
C LEU A 160 -5.74 9.04 -12.85
N SER A 161 -5.56 8.00 -13.67
CA SER A 161 -6.64 7.04 -13.97
C SER A 161 -7.21 6.45 -12.68
N LEU A 162 -6.33 6.02 -11.76
CA LEU A 162 -6.74 5.45 -10.48
C LEU A 162 -7.44 6.47 -9.58
N VAL A 163 -6.93 7.70 -9.49
CA VAL A 163 -7.49 8.79 -8.66
C VAL A 163 -8.86 9.24 -9.15
N PHE A 164 -9.13 9.19 -10.46
CA PHE A 164 -10.45 9.55 -10.99
C PHE A 164 -11.45 8.39 -10.98
N LEU A 165 -11.02 7.17 -11.35
CA LEU A 165 -11.90 6.01 -11.42
C LEU A 165 -12.25 5.46 -10.03
N THR A 166 -11.30 5.41 -9.10
CA THR A 166 -11.52 4.83 -7.77
C THR A 166 -12.65 5.52 -7.00
N PRO A 167 -12.73 6.87 -6.91
CA PRO A 167 -13.85 7.53 -6.26
C PRO A 167 -15.19 7.24 -6.91
N LEU A 168 -15.22 7.21 -8.24
CA LEU A 168 -16.43 6.91 -8.99
C LEU A 168 -16.91 5.49 -8.68
N VAL A 169 -16.03 4.51 -8.81
CA VAL A 169 -16.32 3.10 -8.54
C VAL A 169 -16.72 2.90 -7.07
N THR A 170 -15.96 3.48 -6.13
CA THR A 170 -16.26 3.43 -4.69
C THR A 170 -17.67 3.95 -4.42
N PHE A 171 -18.03 5.12 -4.97
CA PHE A 171 -19.35 5.70 -4.77
C PHE A 171 -20.47 4.78 -5.27
N TYR A 172 -20.34 4.25 -6.50
CA TYR A 172 -21.34 3.35 -7.06
C TYR A 172 -21.43 2.03 -6.29
N LEU A 173 -20.30 1.42 -5.97
CA LEU A 173 -20.26 0.17 -5.19
C LEU A 173 -20.80 0.36 -3.78
N LEU A 174 -20.44 1.44 -3.10
CA LEU A 174 -20.96 1.77 -1.77
C LEU A 174 -22.47 2.00 -1.83
N ARG A 175 -22.98 2.73 -2.84
CA ARG A 175 -24.41 3.01 -2.98
C ARG A 175 -25.21 1.74 -3.20
N ASP A 176 -24.74 0.90 -4.12
CA ASP A 176 -25.43 -0.32 -4.55
C ASP A 176 -25.02 -1.58 -3.77
N TRP A 177 -24.15 -1.44 -2.75
CA TRP A 177 -23.68 -2.52 -1.88
C TRP A 177 -24.79 -3.45 -1.36
N PRO A 178 -25.96 -2.96 -0.87
CA PRO A 178 -27.02 -3.83 -0.38
C PRO A 178 -27.68 -4.67 -1.49
N LYS A 179 -27.72 -4.14 -2.72
CA LYS A 179 -28.22 -4.87 -3.89
C LYS A 179 -27.25 -5.96 -4.33
N VAL A 180 -25.95 -5.67 -4.28
CA VAL A 180 -24.89 -6.63 -4.61
C VAL A 180 -24.90 -7.79 -3.62
N THR A 181 -24.90 -7.49 -2.32
CA THR A 181 -24.91 -8.50 -1.25
C THR A 181 -26.17 -9.37 -1.29
N SER A 182 -27.37 -8.77 -1.37
CA SER A 182 -28.62 -9.55 -1.48
C SER A 182 -28.69 -10.42 -2.75
N ARG A 183 -28.07 -9.99 -3.86
CA ARG A 183 -27.98 -10.80 -5.07
C ARG A 183 -27.05 -11.99 -4.89
N ILE A 184 -25.88 -11.79 -4.27
CA ILE A 184 -24.94 -12.86 -3.94
C ILE A 184 -25.60 -13.86 -2.99
N GLU A 185 -26.30 -13.38 -1.97
CA GLU A 185 -27.05 -14.21 -1.03
C GLU A 185 -28.11 -15.07 -1.73
N SER A 186 -28.78 -14.53 -2.76
CA SER A 186 -29.79 -15.27 -3.51
C SER A 186 -29.24 -16.44 -4.34
N TRP A 187 -27.93 -16.48 -4.59
CA TRP A 187 -27.26 -17.57 -5.31
C TRP A 187 -26.75 -18.67 -4.37
N LEU A 188 -26.80 -18.46 -3.05
CA LEU A 188 -26.35 -19.44 -2.08
C LEU A 188 -27.30 -20.65 -2.04
N PRO A 189 -26.79 -21.89 -2.03
CA PRO A 189 -27.59 -23.07 -1.77
C PRO A 189 -28.31 -22.95 -0.43
N ARG A 190 -29.63 -23.11 -0.42
CA ARG A 190 -30.46 -22.91 0.80
C ARG A 190 -30.07 -23.79 1.98
N ALA A 191 -29.49 -24.96 1.73
CA ALA A 191 -29.05 -25.89 2.77
C ALA A 191 -27.92 -25.31 3.65
N ASP A 192 -26.96 -24.63 3.01
CA ASP A 192 -25.72 -24.18 3.68
C ASP A 192 -25.65 -22.67 3.87
N ALA A 193 -26.63 -21.92 3.35
CA ALA A 193 -26.64 -20.44 3.36
C ALA A 193 -26.39 -19.86 4.76
N LYS A 194 -27.01 -20.43 5.80
CA LYS A 194 -26.82 -19.97 7.18
C LYS A 194 -25.38 -20.15 7.65
N ALA A 195 -24.77 -21.31 7.38
CA ALA A 195 -23.38 -21.58 7.76
C ALA A 195 -22.42 -20.63 7.04
N ILE A 196 -22.65 -20.40 5.74
CA ILE A 196 -21.83 -19.48 4.92
C ILE A 196 -21.91 -18.04 5.47
N LEU A 197 -23.12 -17.56 5.78
CA LEU A 197 -23.31 -16.22 6.34
C LEU A 197 -22.68 -16.06 7.73
N THR A 198 -22.70 -17.10 8.57
CA THR A 198 -22.00 -17.08 9.85
C THR A 198 -20.50 -16.93 9.65
N VAL A 199 -19.88 -17.74 8.78
CA VAL A 199 -18.45 -17.63 8.46
C VAL A 199 -18.10 -16.26 7.88
N LEU A 200 -18.92 -15.73 6.97
CA LEU A 200 -18.74 -14.39 6.40
C LEU A 200 -18.74 -13.31 7.49
N SER A 201 -19.64 -13.41 8.47
CA SER A 201 -19.69 -12.45 9.59
C SER A 201 -18.47 -12.55 10.52
N GLU A 202 -17.92 -13.75 10.72
CA GLU A 202 -16.68 -13.94 11.48
C GLU A 202 -15.46 -13.37 10.74
N ILE A 203 -15.41 -13.56 9.42
CA ILE A 203 -14.38 -12.96 8.56
C ILE A 203 -14.47 -11.43 8.62
N ASP A 204 -15.68 -10.86 8.51
CA ASP A 204 -15.90 -9.41 8.61
C ASP A 204 -15.39 -8.85 9.95
N ALA A 205 -15.73 -9.51 11.05
CA ALA A 205 -15.26 -9.13 12.38
C ALA A 205 -13.74 -9.23 12.51
N ALA A 206 -13.11 -10.27 11.97
CA ALA A 206 -11.67 -10.45 11.96
C ALA A 206 -10.95 -9.39 11.12
N LEU A 207 -11.45 -9.09 9.90
CA LEU A 207 -10.92 -8.05 9.03
C LEU A 207 -11.04 -6.66 9.67
N ALA A 208 -12.19 -6.34 10.26
CA ALA A 208 -12.40 -5.08 10.96
C ALA A 208 -11.51 -4.96 12.21
N GLY A 209 -11.24 -6.08 12.91
CA GLY A 209 -10.29 -6.14 14.03
C GLY A 209 -8.85 -5.92 13.58
N PHE A 210 -8.43 -6.61 12.52
CA PHE A 210 -7.10 -6.48 11.93
C PHE A 210 -6.83 -5.06 11.42
N ALA A 211 -7.78 -4.45 10.69
CA ALA A 211 -7.63 -3.09 10.18
C ALA A 211 -7.45 -2.06 11.31
N ARG A 212 -8.22 -2.18 12.41
CA ARG A 212 -8.04 -1.35 13.61
C ARG A 212 -6.70 -1.58 14.29
N GLY A 213 -6.26 -2.84 14.37
CA GLY A 213 -4.94 -3.21 14.90
C GLY A 213 -3.81 -2.60 14.07
N GLN A 214 -3.86 -2.75 12.73
CA GLN A 214 -2.87 -2.18 11.82
C GLN A 214 -2.85 -0.66 11.89
N ALA A 215 -4.02 0.00 11.93
CA ALA A 215 -4.07 1.45 12.08
C ALA A 215 -3.38 1.92 13.37
N LEU A 216 -3.59 1.22 14.49
CA LEU A 216 -2.91 1.52 15.76
C LEU A 216 -1.40 1.26 15.68
N VAL A 217 -0.98 0.17 15.05
CA VAL A 217 0.45 -0.16 14.84
C VAL A 217 1.11 0.92 13.99
N CYS A 218 0.52 1.31 12.85
CA CYS A 218 1.04 2.36 11.99
C CYS A 218 1.16 3.69 12.75
N LEU A 219 0.12 4.07 13.51
CA LEU A 219 0.14 5.31 14.29
C LEU A 219 1.20 5.27 15.40
N THR A 220 1.32 4.13 16.08
CA THR A 220 2.33 3.95 17.15
C THR A 220 3.74 3.99 16.57
N MET A 221 4.00 3.29 15.46
CA MET A 221 5.29 3.29 14.79
C MET A 221 5.64 4.66 14.22
N GLY A 222 4.68 5.36 13.59
CA GLY A 222 4.90 6.71 13.07
C GLY A 222 5.30 7.69 14.18
N ILE A 223 4.61 7.66 15.32
CA ILE A 223 4.97 8.50 16.49
C ILE A 223 6.34 8.12 17.04
N LEU A 224 6.62 6.82 17.21
CA LEU A 224 7.90 6.33 17.73
C LEU A 224 9.07 6.73 16.82
N TYR A 225 8.95 6.55 15.51
CA TYR A 225 9.98 6.92 14.55
C TYR A 225 10.16 8.43 14.46
N ALA A 226 9.06 9.20 14.40
CA ALA A 226 9.14 10.65 14.40
C ALA A 226 9.86 11.17 15.66
N ALA A 227 9.53 10.64 16.85
CA ALA A 227 10.16 11.03 18.10
C ALA A 227 11.63 10.59 18.20
N ALA A 228 11.93 9.31 17.91
CA ALA A 228 13.27 8.76 18.03
C ALA A 228 14.26 9.43 17.08
N LEU A 229 13.86 9.66 15.82
CA LEU A 229 14.71 10.31 14.82
C LEU A 229 14.88 11.80 15.10
N SER A 230 13.82 12.48 15.55
CA SER A 230 13.92 13.88 15.96
C SER A 230 14.88 14.05 17.15
N LEU A 231 14.83 13.16 18.14
CA LEU A 231 15.77 13.13 19.27
C LEU A 231 17.21 12.81 18.86
N ALA A 232 17.40 11.98 17.83
CA ALA A 232 18.72 11.68 17.26
C ALA A 232 19.29 12.85 16.42
N GLY A 233 18.55 13.97 16.29
CA GLY A 233 18.97 15.14 15.52
C GLY A 233 18.74 15.03 14.01
N LEU A 234 18.00 14.01 13.56
CA LEU A 234 17.58 13.89 12.16
C LEU A 234 16.29 14.69 11.95
N GLN A 235 16.35 15.70 11.10
CA GLN A 235 15.20 16.57 10.77
C GLN A 235 14.11 15.87 9.92
N PHE A 236 14.29 14.60 9.58
CA PHE A 236 13.41 13.82 8.69
C PHE A 236 12.43 12.90 9.43
N GLY A 237 12.07 13.20 10.68
CA GLY A 237 11.20 12.33 11.48
C GLY A 237 9.85 12.00 10.83
N LEU A 238 9.29 12.94 10.06
CA LEU A 238 8.03 12.75 9.30
C LEU A 238 8.24 11.98 7.97
N LEU A 239 9.46 11.95 7.43
CA LEU A 239 9.77 11.20 6.20
C LEU A 239 9.77 9.69 6.47
N VAL A 240 10.24 9.32 7.66
CA VAL A 240 10.52 7.94 8.04
C VAL A 240 9.40 7.33 8.89
N GLY A 241 8.66 8.15 9.64
CA GLY A 241 7.52 7.73 10.45
C GLY A 241 6.18 7.99 9.78
#